data_AF-A0A7Y2KJE0-F1
#
_entry.id   AF-A0A7Y2KJE0-F1
#
_cell.length_a   1.000
_cell.length_b   1.000
_cell.length_c   1.000
_cell.angle_alpha   90.00
_cell.angle_beta   90.00
_cell.angle_gamma   90.00
#
_symmetry.space_group_name_H-M   'P 1'
#
loop_
_entity.id
_entity.type
_entity.pdbx_description
1 polymer ?
#
loop_
_entity_poly.entity_id
_entity_poly.type
_entity_poly.pdbx_seq_one_letter_code
_entity_poly.pdbx_strand_id
1 'polypeptide(L)'
;MNPISRRELLDALLDSVPAFVFTFRRKGFELLSVTDGVKALTGFEARDLLANPGLFVSRLLPGGREDLERLSADLSEDRMPTWDFPFRCADGGTRWFRA
;
A
#
# COMPACT_ATOMS: atom_id res chain seq x y z
N MET A 1 -27.50 -15.86 15.99
CA MET A 1 -26.35 -14.99 15.67
C MET A 1 -25.53 -15.74 14.63
N ASN A 2 -25.55 -15.28 13.37
CA ASN A 2 -24.85 -15.97 12.28
C ASN A 2 -23.34 -15.84 12.52
N PRO A 3 -22.52 -16.90 12.43
CA PRO A 3 -21.08 -16.75 12.57
C PRO A 3 -20.57 -15.85 11.44
N ILE A 4 -19.94 -14.73 11.81
CA ILE A 4 -19.21 -13.88 10.88
C ILE A 4 -18.17 -14.76 10.20
N SER A 5 -18.15 -14.77 8.87
CA SER A 5 -17.16 -15.55 8.13
C SER A 5 -15.76 -14.99 8.37
N ARG A 6 -14.72 -15.83 8.22
CA ARG A 6 -13.32 -15.37 8.37
C ARG A 6 -13.01 -14.18 7.45
N ARG A 7 -13.61 -14.12 6.26
CA ARG A 7 -13.44 -13.02 5.31
C ARG A 7 -14.07 -11.74 5.83
N GLU A 8 -15.33 -11.79 6.25
CA GLU A 8 -16.03 -10.62 6.81
C GLU A 8 -15.34 -10.07 8.06
N LEU A 9 -14.78 -10.94 8.91
CA LEU A 9 -14.01 -10.51 10.07
C LEU A 9 -12.70 -9.83 9.65
N LEU A 10 -12.00 -10.37 8.65
CA LEU A 10 -10.76 -9.78 8.15
C LEU A 10 -11.02 -8.40 7.52
N ASP A 11 -12.06 -8.29 6.70
CA ASP A 11 -12.46 -7.03 6.06
C ASP A 11 -12.83 -6.00 7.13
N ALA A 12 -13.65 -6.37 8.12
CA ALA A 12 -14.02 -5.48 9.23
C ALA A 12 -12.81 -5.03 10.06
N LEU A 13 -11.83 -5.91 10.27
CA LEU A 13 -10.59 -5.56 10.97
C LEU A 13 -9.74 -4.59 10.15
N LEU A 14 -9.55 -4.86 8.87
CA LEU A 14 -8.78 -4.01 7.96
C LEU A 14 -9.42 -2.62 7.79
N ASP A 15 -10.75 -2.53 7.79
CA ASP A 15 -11.49 -1.27 7.73
C ASP A 15 -11.42 -0.47 9.04
N SER A 16 -11.24 -1.15 10.17
CA SER A 16 -11.19 -0.52 11.49
C SER A 16 -9.84 0.09 11.87
N VAL A 17 -8.77 -0.24 11.14
CA VAL A 17 -7.40 0.21 11.43
C VAL A 17 -6.93 1.14 10.31
N PRO A 18 -6.31 2.30 10.62
CA PRO A 18 -5.66 3.12 9.61
C PRO A 18 -4.36 2.43 9.17
N ALA A 19 -4.50 1.40 8.33
CA ALA A 19 -3.40 0.63 7.78
C ALA A 19 -3.32 0.85 6.27
N PHE A 20 -2.09 0.89 5.75
CA PHE A 20 -1.82 0.95 4.32
C PHE A 20 -1.48 -0.46 3.84
N VAL A 21 -2.49 -1.34 3.78
CA VAL A 21 -2.33 -2.72 3.30
C VAL A 21 -2.67 -2.74 1.82
N PHE A 22 -1.79 -3.26 0.98
CA PHE A 22 -1.99 -3.26 -0.46
C PHE A 22 -1.33 -4.47 -1.12
N THR A 23 -1.78 -4.74 -2.34
CA THR A 23 -1.07 -5.61 -3.28
C THR A 23 -0.79 -4.82 -4.56
N PHE A 24 0.26 -5.17 -5.29
CA PHE A 24 0.66 -4.45 -6.49
C PHE A 24 1.18 -5.39 -7.58
N ARG A 25 1.14 -4.93 -8.84
CA ARG A 25 1.77 -5.66 -9.94
C ARG A 25 3.28 -5.50 -9.91
N ARG A 26 3.99 -6.62 -10.04
CA ARG A 26 5.46 -6.66 -10.09
C ARG A 26 6.06 -5.76 -11.18
N LYS A 27 5.37 -5.62 -12.31
CA LYS A 27 5.74 -4.71 -13.39
C LYS A 27 4.92 -3.43 -13.27
N GLY A 28 5.58 -2.29 -13.21
CA GLY A 28 4.92 -0.98 -13.18
C GLY A 28 4.37 -0.56 -11.81
N PHE A 29 4.26 -1.49 -10.84
CA PHE A 29 3.92 -1.23 -9.45
C PHE A 29 2.58 -0.52 -9.23
N GLU A 30 1.65 -0.74 -10.15
CA GLU A 30 0.27 -0.34 -9.97
C GLU A 30 -0.39 -1.16 -8.86
N LEU A 31 -1.16 -0.49 -8.01
CA LEU A 31 -1.87 -1.16 -6.93
C LEU A 31 -3.03 -2.00 -7.51
N LEU A 32 -3.16 -3.22 -7.02
CA LEU A 32 -4.22 -4.16 -7.37
C LEU A 32 -5.33 -4.17 -6.31
N SER A 33 -4.96 -3.95 -5.06
CA SER A 33 -5.86 -3.74 -3.94
C SER A 33 -5.20 -2.81 -2.94
N VAL A 34 -6.00 -2.05 -2.18
CA VAL A 34 -5.55 -1.24 -1.06
C VAL A 34 -6.70 -1.06 -0.07
N THR A 35 -6.42 -1.04 1.22
CA THR A 35 -7.40 -0.78 2.29
C THR A 35 -7.82 0.69 2.36
N ASP A 36 -9.07 0.96 2.73
CA ASP A 36 -9.59 2.33 2.85
C ASP A 36 -8.88 3.15 3.95
N GLY A 37 -8.27 2.48 4.92
CA GLY A 37 -7.40 3.09 5.95
C GLY A 37 -6.25 3.93 5.39
N VAL A 38 -5.86 3.74 4.12
CA VAL A 38 -4.84 4.55 3.44
C VAL A 38 -5.17 6.05 3.43
N LYS A 39 -6.46 6.42 3.43
CA LYS A 39 -6.88 7.82 3.44
C LYS A 39 -6.48 8.52 4.73
N ALA A 40 -6.66 7.87 5.87
CA ALA A 40 -6.28 8.44 7.16
C ALA A 40 -4.77 8.65 7.27
N LEU A 41 -3.98 7.81 6.61
CA LEU A 41 -2.51 7.86 6.63
C LEU A 41 -1.90 8.83 5.62
N THR A 42 -2.49 8.91 4.42
CA THR A 42 -1.86 9.58 3.26
C THR A 42 -2.69 10.71 2.67
N GLY A 43 -3.98 10.78 3.01
CA GLY A 43 -4.96 11.69 2.40
C GLY A 43 -5.45 11.27 1.01
N PHE A 44 -4.93 10.19 0.42
CA PHE A 44 -5.45 9.65 -0.84
C PHE A 44 -6.59 8.67 -0.59
N GLU A 45 -7.65 8.73 -1.38
CA GLU A 45 -8.68 7.69 -1.37
C GLU A 45 -8.13 6.41 -2.01
N ALA A 46 -8.51 5.26 -1.47
CA ALA A 46 -8.18 3.95 -2.05
C ALA A 46 -8.58 3.87 -3.54
N ARG A 47 -9.78 4.36 -3.87
CA ARG A 47 -10.28 4.39 -5.26
C ARG A 47 -9.40 5.22 -6.20
N ASP A 48 -8.80 6.30 -5.72
CA ASP A 48 -7.98 7.19 -6.56
C ASP A 48 -6.62 6.54 -6.84
N LEU A 49 -6.07 5.85 -5.84
CA LEU A 49 -4.86 5.04 -5.97
C LEU A 49 -5.04 3.87 -6.95
N LEU A 50 -6.21 3.22 -6.93
CA LEU A 50 -6.54 2.12 -7.84
C LEU A 50 -6.87 2.61 -9.26
N ALA A 51 -7.53 3.75 -9.41
CA ALA A 51 -7.90 4.32 -10.71
C ALA A 51 -6.69 4.92 -11.46
N ASN A 52 -5.60 5.24 -10.75
CA ASN A 52 -4.41 5.87 -11.32
C ASN A 52 -3.17 4.98 -11.10
N PRO A 53 -2.85 4.07 -12.03
CA PRO A 53 -1.78 3.07 -11.89
C PRO A 53 -0.41 3.62 -11.47
N GLY A 54 -0.07 4.84 -11.89
CA GLY A 54 1.21 5.48 -11.55
C GLY A 54 1.20 6.31 -10.28
N LEU A 55 0.04 6.51 -9.63
CA LEU A 55 -0.09 7.45 -8.51
C LEU A 55 0.78 7.02 -7.34
N PHE A 56 0.69 5.76 -6.91
CA PHE A 56 1.50 5.23 -5.80
C PHE A 56 3.01 5.49 -6.01
N VAL A 57 3.53 5.08 -7.16
CA VAL A 57 4.96 5.24 -7.50
C VAL A 57 5.36 6.72 -7.60
N SER A 58 4.49 7.58 -8.12
CA SER A 58 4.76 9.03 -8.26
C SER A 58 4.88 9.77 -6.92
N ARG A 59 4.43 9.14 -5.83
CA ARG A 59 4.51 9.67 -4.46
C ARG A 59 5.71 9.16 -3.68
N LEU A 60 6.40 8.14 -4.17
CA LEU A 60 7.72 7.79 -3.65
C LEU A 60 8.71 8.92 -3.96
N LEU A 61 9.69 9.13 -3.07
CA LEU A 61 10.77 10.08 -3.32
C LEU A 61 11.72 9.57 -4.43
N PRO A 62 12.59 10.44 -4.99
CA PRO A 62 13.60 10.01 -5.96
C PRO A 62 14.41 8.81 -5.43
N GLY A 63 14.55 7.76 -6.26
CA GLY A 63 15.19 6.49 -5.86
C GLY A 63 14.21 5.43 -5.34
N GLY A 64 13.01 5.82 -4.90
CA GLY A 64 12.05 4.89 -4.30
C GLY A 64 11.48 3.86 -5.29
N ARG A 65 11.41 4.20 -6.59
CA ARG A 65 11.04 3.23 -7.62
C ARG A 65 12.13 2.17 -7.77
N GLU A 66 13.39 2.59 -7.83
CA GLU A 66 14.55 1.71 -7.94
C GLU A 66 14.73 0.84 -6.69
N ASP A 67 14.35 1.34 -5.52
CA ASP A 67 14.26 0.55 -4.28
C ASP A 67 13.18 -0.53 -4.40
N LEU A 68 11.99 -0.17 -4.89
CA LEU A 68 10.88 -1.10 -5.08
C LEU A 68 11.19 -2.16 -6.16
N GLU A 69 11.94 -1.80 -7.21
CA GLU A 69 12.44 -2.74 -8.23
C GLU A 69 13.41 -3.76 -7.62
N ARG A 70 14.34 -3.32 -6.78
CA ARG A 70 15.25 -4.21 -6.05
C ARG A 70 14.51 -5.10 -5.07
N LEU A 71 13.64 -4.52 -4.24
CA LEU A 71 12.79 -5.25 -3.30
C LEU A 71 12.00 -6.33 -4.02
N SER A 72 11.38 -5.97 -5.14
CA SER A 72 10.55 -6.87 -5.93
C SER A 72 11.33 -7.99 -6.62
N ALA A 73 12.62 -7.81 -6.89
CA ALA A 73 13.48 -8.86 -7.42
C ALA A 73 13.84 -9.88 -6.33
N ASP A 74 13.95 -9.42 -5.08
CA ASP A 74 14.30 -10.23 -3.91
C ASP A 74 13.08 -10.87 -3.23
N LEU A 75 11.85 -10.54 -3.67
CA LEU A 75 10.61 -11.16 -3.17
C LEU A 75 10.60 -12.66 -3.48
N SER A 76 10.61 -13.48 -2.43
CA SER A 76 10.37 -14.92 -2.50
C SER A 76 9.15 -15.30 -1.64
N GLU A 77 8.55 -16.46 -1.92
CA GLU A 77 7.43 -16.97 -1.11
C GLU A 77 7.81 -17.14 0.38
N ASP A 78 9.09 -17.42 0.65
CA ASP A 78 9.60 -17.66 2.00
C ASP A 78 10.03 -16.40 2.75
N ARG A 79 10.12 -15.24 2.06
CA ARG A 79 10.62 -14.01 2.67
C ARG A 79 10.05 -12.76 2.00
N MET A 80 9.27 -12.02 2.79
CA MET A 80 8.96 -10.62 2.50
C MET A 80 10.04 -9.74 3.16
N PRO A 81 10.88 -9.01 2.41
CA PRO A 81 11.84 -8.09 2.99
C PRO A 81 11.10 -6.88 3.56
N THR A 82 11.54 -6.40 4.73
CA THR A 82 11.04 -5.14 5.28
C THR A 82 11.49 -3.98 4.40
N TRP A 83 10.58 -3.05 4.10
CA TRP A 83 10.87 -1.89 3.27
C TRP A 83 10.42 -0.60 3.96
N ASP A 84 11.40 0.23 4.32
CA ASP A 84 11.16 1.57 4.84
C ASP A 84 11.19 2.56 3.69
N PHE A 85 10.10 3.29 3.47
CA PHE A 85 10.00 4.25 2.38
C PHE A 85 9.33 5.56 2.79
N PRO A 86 9.89 6.70 2.36
CA PRO A 86 9.21 7.98 2.47
C PRO A 86 8.15 8.11 1.36
N PHE A 87 6.97 8.59 1.73
CA PHE A 87 5.84 8.75 0.84
C PHE A 87 5.27 10.16 0.96
N ARG A 88 5.13 10.83 -0.19
CA ARG A 88 4.56 12.17 -0.29
C ARG A 88 3.03 12.08 -0.31
N CYS A 89 2.42 12.59 0.74
CA CYS A 89 0.99 12.55 0.99
C CYS A 89 0.24 13.65 0.23
N ALA A 90 -1.10 13.56 0.23
CA ALA A 90 -1.97 14.49 -0.50
C ALA A 90 -1.88 15.93 0.03
N ASP A 91 -1.57 16.10 1.32
CA ASP A 91 -1.31 17.40 1.97
C ASP A 91 0.05 18.02 1.59
N GLY A 92 0.85 17.33 0.77
CA GLY A 92 2.19 17.75 0.36
C GLY A 92 3.30 17.38 1.35
N GLY A 93 2.94 16.87 2.54
CA GLY A 93 3.90 16.40 3.54
C GLY A 93 4.48 15.03 3.19
N THR A 94 5.66 14.73 3.73
CA THR A 94 6.29 13.40 3.60
C THR A 94 6.14 12.64 4.90
N ARG A 95 5.67 11.39 4.82
CA ARG A 95 5.56 10.46 5.94
C ARG A 95 6.39 9.21 5.64
N TRP A 96 6.96 8.61 6.68
CA TRP A 96 7.71 7.35 6.56
C TRP A 96 6.80 6.17 6.86
N PHE A 97 6.85 5.17 6.00
CA PHE A 97 6.14 3.90 6.15
C PHE A 97 7.15 2.76 6.23
N ARG A 98 6.76 1.69 6.93
CA ARG A 98 7.46 0.41 6.99
C ARG A 98 6.49 -0.68 6.54
N ALA A 99 6.85 -1.38 5.48
CA ALA A 99 6.14 -2.58 5.00
C ALA A 99 6.87 -3.85 5.43
#